data_AF-A0A3D3X7Z9-F1
#
_entry.id   AF-A0A3D3X7Z9-F1
#
_cell.length_a   1.000
_cell.length_b   1.000
_cell.length_c   1.000
_cell.angle_alpha   90.00
_cell.angle_beta   90.00
_cell.angle_gamma   90.00
#
_symmetry.space_group_name_H-M   'P 1'
#
loop_
_entity.id
_entity.type
_entity.pdbx_description
1 polymer ?
#
loop_
_entity_poly.entity_id
_entity_poly.type
_entity_poly.pdbx_seq_one_letter_code
_entity_poly.pdbx_strand_id
1 'polypeptide(L)'
;FWNSSLLGPRFLASAFAGGPALMIIALGVIRKFTIYDIKDETIKKLALIITVAAQINLVMLGSEIFKEFYAPTEHSASAMYLFFGLHGHNALVPWIWTAIFMNIIATFGLTLHPIRNNLNLLFPLCGFLFLAIWIEKGMGLIIPGFNPSPLGEIVDYSPTWVEIAITVGIWAMGAFVFTVLIRVAIPIELGQSRYVTPNADVP
;
A
#
# COMPACT_ATOMS: atom_id res chain seq x y z
N PHE A 1 -10.07 -19.13 -2.68
CA PHE A 1 -9.56 -17.85 -2.16
C PHE A 1 -9.97 -16.62 -3.00
N TRP A 2 -9.54 -16.47 -4.26
CA TRP A 2 -9.84 -15.25 -5.06
C TRP A 2 -11.28 -15.11 -5.57
N ASN A 3 -12.06 -16.19 -5.56
CA ASN A 3 -13.47 -16.13 -5.95
C ASN A 3 -14.32 -15.49 -4.83
N SER A 4 -14.27 -14.17 -4.72
CA SER A 4 -15.00 -13.37 -3.74
C SER A 4 -15.52 -12.09 -4.39
N SER A 5 -16.81 -11.79 -4.19
CA SER A 5 -17.44 -10.55 -4.68
C SER A 5 -16.83 -9.29 -4.06
N LEU A 6 -16.23 -9.41 -2.88
CA LEU A 6 -15.61 -8.30 -2.16
C LEU A 6 -14.19 -7.99 -2.66
N LEU A 7 -13.59 -8.88 -3.46
CA LEU A 7 -12.19 -8.76 -3.89
C LEU A 7 -11.94 -7.44 -4.64
N GLY A 8 -12.77 -7.13 -5.64
CA GLY A 8 -12.63 -5.92 -6.46
C GLY A 8 -12.72 -4.62 -5.65
N PRO A 9 -13.82 -4.39 -4.89
CA PRO A 9 -13.95 -3.22 -4.02
C PRO A 9 -12.80 -3.09 -3.01
N ARG A 10 -12.34 -4.20 -2.43
CA ARG A 10 -11.23 -4.19 -1.47
C ARG A 10 -9.91 -3.82 -2.13
N PHE A 11 -9.64 -4.32 -3.34
CA PHE A 11 -8.48 -3.88 -4.10
C PHE A 11 -8.46 -2.38 -4.30
N LEU A 12 -9.60 -1.79 -4.69
CA LEU A 12 -9.72 -0.36 -4.86
C LEU A 12 -9.44 0.41 -3.56
N ALA A 13 -10.07 0.00 -2.46
CA ALA A 13 -9.86 0.62 -1.14
C ALA A 13 -8.39 0.58 -0.72
N SER A 14 -7.74 -0.58 -0.84
CA SER A 14 -6.32 -0.73 -0.53
C SER A 14 -5.40 0.08 -1.45
N ALA A 15 -5.74 0.23 -2.74
CA ALA A 15 -4.97 1.04 -3.67
C ALA A 15 -5.06 2.54 -3.31
N PHE A 16 -6.25 3.03 -2.94
CA PHE A 16 -6.46 4.40 -2.47
C PHE A 16 -5.87 4.67 -1.08
N ALA A 17 -5.63 3.65 -0.27
CA ALA A 17 -4.92 3.78 1.00
C ALA A 17 -3.38 3.77 0.78
N GLY A 18 -2.86 2.76 0.09
CA GLY A 18 -1.42 2.54 -0.08
C GLY A 18 -0.75 3.50 -1.06
N GLY A 19 -1.37 3.76 -2.22
CA GLY A 19 -0.80 4.61 -3.26
C GLY A 19 -0.57 6.05 -2.77
N PRO A 20 -1.61 6.74 -2.27
CA PRO A 20 -1.43 8.08 -1.71
C PRO A 20 -0.55 8.11 -0.45
N ALA A 21 -0.47 7.04 0.35
CA ALA A 21 0.48 6.96 1.46
C ALA A 21 1.94 6.98 0.98
N LEU A 22 2.26 6.22 -0.07
CA LEU A 22 3.56 6.29 -0.73
C LEU A 22 3.80 7.67 -1.37
N MET A 23 2.75 8.28 -1.93
CA MET A 23 2.81 9.62 -2.50
C MET A 23 3.16 10.68 -1.44
N ILE A 24 2.58 10.62 -0.24
CA ILE A 24 2.94 11.53 0.85
C ILE A 24 4.43 11.41 1.18
N ILE A 25 4.96 10.18 1.28
CA ILE A 25 6.39 9.94 1.53
C ILE A 25 7.23 10.57 0.42
N ALA A 26 6.87 10.34 -0.85
CA ALA A 26 7.56 10.90 -1.99
C ALA A 26 7.54 12.43 -2.01
N LEU A 27 6.38 13.06 -1.72
CA LEU A 27 6.26 14.51 -1.56
C LEU A 27 7.13 15.04 -0.41
N GLY A 28 7.23 14.28 0.70
CA GLY A 28 8.15 14.61 1.79
C GLY A 28 9.62 14.61 1.36
N VAL A 29 10.03 13.64 0.53
CA VAL A 29 11.37 13.58 -0.06
C VAL A 29 11.60 14.78 -0.98
N ILE A 30 10.67 15.08 -1.89
CA ILE A 30 10.77 16.24 -2.80
C ILE A 30 10.91 17.54 -2.00
N ARG A 31 10.04 17.75 -1.00
CA ARG A 31 10.07 18.95 -0.15
C ARG A 31 11.40 19.12 0.59
N LYS A 32 12.04 18.01 0.97
CA LYS A 32 13.29 18.02 1.72
C LYS A 32 14.52 18.26 0.83
N PHE A 33 14.52 17.74 -0.39
CA PHE A 33 15.72 17.72 -1.25
C PHE A 33 15.65 18.67 -2.44
N THR A 34 14.55 19.41 -2.62
CA THR A 34 14.36 20.31 -3.76
C THR A 34 13.83 21.67 -3.29
N ILE A 35 13.90 22.67 -4.17
CA ILE A 35 13.38 24.02 -3.92
C ILE A 35 11.86 24.13 -4.11
N TYR A 36 11.19 23.04 -4.50
CA TYR A 36 9.76 23.02 -4.75
C TYR A 36 8.99 22.99 -3.42
N ASP A 37 8.29 24.09 -3.11
CA ASP A 37 7.54 24.22 -1.86
C ASP A 37 6.19 23.48 -1.93
N ILE A 38 6.11 22.39 -1.16
CA ILE A 38 4.89 21.59 -1.03
C ILE A 38 4.14 22.05 0.21
N LYS A 39 2.99 22.69 -0.01
CA LYS A 39 2.11 23.19 1.05
C LYS A 39 1.61 22.07 1.97
N ASP A 40 1.62 22.33 3.27
CA ASP A 40 1.08 21.44 4.30
C ASP A 40 -0.38 21.06 4.04
N GLU A 41 -1.18 21.98 3.51
CA GLU A 41 -2.58 21.74 3.17
C GLU A 41 -2.75 20.60 2.17
N THR A 42 -1.85 20.48 1.18
CA THR A 42 -1.87 19.40 0.19
C THR A 42 -1.63 18.06 0.87
N ILE A 43 -0.61 17.97 1.73
CA ILE A 43 -0.29 16.76 2.48
C ILE A 43 -1.45 16.38 3.41
N LYS A 44 -2.06 17.35 4.09
CA LYS A 44 -3.18 17.12 5.02
C LYS A 44 -4.46 16.67 4.30
N LYS A 45 -4.72 17.18 3.09
CA LYS A 45 -5.83 16.72 2.24
C LYS A 45 -5.61 15.27 1.79
N LEU A 46 -4.40 14.93 1.34
CA LEU A 46 -4.05 13.54 1.03
C LEU A 46 -4.21 12.63 2.25
N ALA A 47 -3.75 13.09 3.43
CA ALA A 47 -3.90 12.33 4.67
C ALA A 47 -5.37 12.06 5.03
N LEU A 48 -6.28 13.00 4.75
CA LEU A 48 -7.72 12.78 4.94
C LEU A 48 -8.24 11.66 4.02
N ILE A 49 -7.89 11.71 2.74
CA ILE A 49 -8.30 10.70 1.75
C ILE A 49 -7.79 9.32 2.17
N ILE A 50 -6.52 9.23 2.56
CA ILE A 50 -5.89 7.99 3.04
C ILE A 50 -6.63 7.45 4.26
N THR A 51 -6.98 8.31 5.22
CA THR A 51 -7.66 7.90 6.46
C THR A 51 -8.99 7.22 6.15
N VAL A 52 -9.80 7.82 5.28
CA VAL A 52 -11.09 7.26 4.87
C VAL A 52 -10.89 5.95 4.11
N ALA A 53 -9.96 5.91 3.16
CA ALA A 53 -9.66 4.70 2.40
C ALA A 53 -9.16 3.55 3.29
N ALA A 54 -8.32 3.85 4.29
CA ALA A 54 -7.78 2.88 5.23
C ALA A 54 -8.86 2.30 6.16
N GLN A 55 -9.80 3.14 6.62
CA GLN A 55 -10.96 2.70 7.39
C GLN A 55 -11.86 1.77 6.56
N ILE A 56 -12.17 2.14 5.32
CA ILE A 56 -12.93 1.30 4.38
C ILE A 56 -12.20 -0.02 4.16
N ASN A 57 -10.88 0.01 3.96
CA ASN A 57 -10.07 -1.19 3.77
C ASN A 57 -10.13 -2.13 5.00
N LEU A 58 -10.05 -1.60 6.22
CA LEU A 58 -10.19 -2.41 7.44
C LEU A 58 -11.58 -3.02 7.60
N VAL A 59 -12.64 -2.27 7.29
CA VAL A 59 -14.01 -2.80 7.31
C VAL A 59 -14.15 -3.94 6.30
N MET A 60 -13.65 -3.75 5.08
CA MET A 60 -13.66 -4.80 4.04
C MET A 60 -12.82 -6.02 4.44
N LEU A 61 -11.71 -5.83 5.17
CA LEU A 61 -10.96 -6.92 5.78
C LEU A 61 -11.77 -7.69 6.81
N GLY A 62 -12.44 -6.98 7.72
CA GLY A 62 -13.35 -7.62 8.67
C GLY A 62 -14.46 -8.41 7.99
N SER A 63 -15.08 -7.84 6.94
CA SER A 63 -16.11 -8.52 6.16
C SER A 63 -15.61 -9.75 5.42
N GLU A 64 -14.39 -9.72 4.88
CA GLU A 64 -13.79 -10.88 4.22
C GLU A 64 -13.50 -12.01 5.22
N ILE A 65 -12.89 -11.69 6.36
CA ILE A 65 -12.66 -12.65 7.44
C ILE A 65 -14.00 -13.25 7.89
N PHE A 66 -14.99 -12.41 8.19
CA PHE A 66 -16.31 -12.87 8.63
C PHE A 66 -16.94 -13.81 7.60
N LYS A 67 -16.99 -13.41 6.32
CA LYS A 67 -17.57 -14.22 5.25
C LYS A 67 -16.87 -15.58 5.12
N GLU A 68 -15.55 -15.61 5.24
CA GLU A 68 -14.77 -16.82 5.01
C GLU A 68 -14.89 -17.85 6.15
N PHE A 69 -15.14 -17.38 7.38
CA PHE A 69 -15.29 -18.23 8.56
C PHE A 69 -16.75 -18.46 9.00
N TYR A 70 -17.72 -17.71 8.49
CA TYR A 70 -19.13 -17.86 8.86
C TYR A 70 -19.79 -19.11 8.27
N ALA A 71 -19.49 -19.45 7.01
CA ALA A 71 -19.98 -20.66 6.35
C ALA A 71 -18.81 -21.35 5.63
N PRO A 72 -18.03 -22.18 6.35
CA PRO A 72 -16.82 -22.78 5.80
C PRO A 72 -17.14 -23.65 4.57
N THR A 73 -16.40 -23.44 3.49
CA THR A 73 -16.43 -24.27 2.27
C THR A 73 -15.04 -24.88 2.05
N GLU A 74 -14.87 -25.77 1.08
CA GLU A 74 -13.54 -26.25 0.66
C GLU A 74 -12.57 -25.10 0.31
N HIS A 75 -13.09 -23.95 -0.13
CA HIS A 75 -12.28 -22.76 -0.40
C HIS A 75 -11.77 -22.03 0.86
N SER A 76 -12.35 -22.33 2.03
CA SER A 76 -11.91 -21.80 3.32
C SER A 76 -10.59 -22.40 3.79
N ALA A 77 -10.12 -23.50 3.18
CA ALA A 77 -8.83 -24.11 3.50
C ALA A 77 -7.65 -23.15 3.25
N SER A 78 -7.69 -22.39 2.14
CA SER A 78 -6.69 -21.36 1.85
C SER A 78 -6.68 -20.24 2.89
N ALA A 79 -7.86 -19.85 3.38
CA ALA A 79 -7.97 -18.83 4.41
C ALA A 79 -7.51 -19.35 5.77
N MET A 80 -7.82 -20.61 6.11
CA MET A 80 -7.31 -21.26 7.31
C MET A 80 -5.78 -21.29 7.30
N TYR A 81 -5.17 -21.72 6.18
CA TYR A 81 -3.72 -21.70 6.01
C TYR A 81 -3.12 -20.29 6.19
N LEU A 82 -3.75 -19.27 5.62
CA LEU A 82 -3.28 -17.89 5.74
C LEU A 82 -3.33 -17.38 7.19
N PHE A 83 -4.48 -17.50 7.87
CA PHE A 83 -4.71 -16.84 9.16
C PHE A 83 -4.26 -17.65 10.36
N PHE A 84 -4.35 -18.97 10.28
CA PHE A 84 -4.14 -19.88 11.42
C PHE A 84 -3.15 -21.01 11.12
N GLY A 85 -2.78 -21.18 9.85
CA GLY A 85 -2.01 -22.33 9.39
C GLY A 85 -2.88 -23.56 9.16
N LEU A 86 -2.31 -24.56 8.50
CA LEU A 86 -3.03 -25.77 8.12
C LEU A 86 -2.08 -26.98 8.11
N HIS A 87 -2.45 -28.07 8.78
CA HIS A 87 -1.65 -29.31 8.86
C HIS A 87 -0.17 -29.12 9.27
N GLY A 88 0.11 -28.16 10.16
CA GLY A 88 1.46 -27.85 10.63
C GLY A 88 2.22 -26.83 9.77
N HIS A 89 1.66 -26.41 8.64
CA HIS A 89 2.21 -25.39 7.76
C HIS A 89 1.71 -24.00 8.17
N ASN A 90 2.65 -23.15 8.59
CA ASN A 90 2.36 -21.84 9.19
C ASN A 90 3.14 -20.69 8.54
N ALA A 91 3.76 -20.90 7.36
CA ALA A 91 4.70 -19.93 6.79
C ALA A 91 4.09 -18.53 6.56
N LEU A 92 2.79 -18.45 6.24
CA LEU A 92 2.10 -17.17 5.96
C LEU A 92 1.51 -16.48 7.19
N VAL A 93 1.35 -17.21 8.31
CA VAL A 93 0.69 -16.69 9.52
C VAL A 93 1.42 -15.44 10.06
N PRO A 94 2.76 -15.43 10.22
CA PRO A 94 3.45 -14.24 10.70
C PRO A 94 3.29 -13.03 9.78
N TRP A 95 3.25 -13.26 8.46
CA TRP A 95 3.12 -12.19 7.46
C TRP A 95 1.77 -11.49 7.55
N ILE A 96 0.68 -12.25 7.55
CA ILE A 96 -0.65 -11.65 7.55
C ILE A 96 -0.95 -10.93 8.86
N TRP A 97 -0.56 -11.51 10.00
CA TRP A 97 -0.78 -10.86 11.31
C TRP A 97 0.06 -9.59 11.47
N THR A 98 1.30 -9.60 10.97
CA THR A 98 2.13 -8.38 10.92
C THR A 98 1.44 -7.30 10.06
N ALA A 99 0.95 -7.66 8.87
CA ALA A 99 0.24 -6.74 8.00
C ALA A 99 -1.01 -6.16 8.66
N ILE A 100 -1.84 -7.00 9.29
CA ILE A 100 -3.06 -6.58 9.97
C ILE A 100 -2.75 -5.64 11.14
N PHE A 101 -1.77 -5.99 11.97
CA PHE A 101 -1.37 -5.16 13.10
C PHE A 101 -0.87 -3.78 12.65
N MET A 102 0.00 -3.74 11.63
CA MET A 102 0.47 -2.49 11.04
C MET A 102 -0.68 -1.66 10.43
N ASN A 103 -1.64 -2.31 9.77
CA ASN A 103 -2.80 -1.66 9.18
C ASN A 103 -3.71 -1.04 10.26
N ILE A 104 -3.97 -1.77 11.35
CA ILE A 104 -4.76 -1.30 12.49
C ILE A 104 -4.08 -0.09 13.15
N ILE A 105 -2.78 -0.20 13.48
CA ILE A 105 -2.02 0.91 14.09
C ILE A 105 -2.04 2.14 13.19
N ALA A 106 -1.74 1.96 11.91
CA ALA A 106 -1.67 3.08 10.97
C ALA A 106 -3.04 3.74 10.82
N THR A 107 -4.11 2.97 10.63
CA THR A 107 -5.47 3.49 10.46
C THR A 107 -5.97 4.16 11.73
N PHE A 108 -5.71 3.59 12.91
CA PHE A 108 -6.09 4.19 14.18
C PHE A 108 -5.35 5.52 14.41
N GLY A 109 -4.03 5.55 14.19
CA GLY A 109 -3.23 6.76 14.30
C GLY A 109 -3.68 7.86 13.32
N LEU A 110 -3.98 7.50 12.07
CA LEU A 110 -4.49 8.43 11.05
C LEU A 110 -5.91 8.95 11.38
N THR A 111 -6.73 8.15 12.04
CA THR A 111 -8.08 8.56 12.46
C THR A 111 -8.05 9.67 13.50
N LEU A 112 -7.02 9.69 14.35
CA LEU A 112 -6.86 10.70 15.39
C LEU A 112 -6.35 12.03 14.79
N HIS A 113 -7.20 13.06 14.81
CA HIS A 113 -6.89 14.37 14.23
C HIS A 113 -5.56 14.99 14.71
N PRO A 114 -5.21 14.99 16.02
CA PRO A 114 -3.95 15.56 16.47
C PRO A 114 -2.70 14.84 15.90
N ILE A 115 -2.80 13.52 15.72
CA ILE A 115 -1.71 12.69 15.20
C ILE A 115 -1.58 12.90 13.69
N ARG A 116 -2.69 12.83 12.95
CA ARG A 116 -2.71 13.05 11.49
C ARG A 116 -2.24 14.45 11.08
N ASN A 117 -2.51 15.46 11.90
CA ASN A 117 -2.09 16.84 11.62
C ASN A 117 -0.60 17.09 11.89
N ASN A 118 0.08 16.21 12.63
CA ASN A 118 1.51 16.31 12.90
C ASN A 118 2.32 15.54 11.83
N LEU A 119 3.03 16.28 10.98
CA LEU A 119 3.80 15.69 9.87
C LEU A 119 4.83 14.65 10.32
N ASN A 120 5.46 14.85 11.48
CA ASN A 120 6.47 13.91 12.01
C ASN A 120 5.86 12.55 12.37
N LEU A 121 4.57 12.51 12.71
CA LEU A 121 3.83 11.27 12.97
C LEU A 121 3.13 10.75 11.72
N LEU A 122 2.72 11.65 10.81
CA LEU A 122 2.06 11.28 9.57
C LEU A 122 2.96 10.43 8.67
N PHE A 123 4.21 10.84 8.44
CA PHE A 123 5.14 10.09 7.58
C PHE A 123 5.36 8.62 8.00
N PRO A 124 5.69 8.32 9.27
CA PRO A 124 5.83 6.92 9.70
C PRO A 124 4.52 6.15 9.64
N LEU A 125 3.35 6.77 9.91
CA LEU A 125 2.05 6.11 9.76
C LEU A 125 1.76 5.77 8.29
N CYS A 126 2.06 6.66 7.35
CA CYS A 126 1.97 6.37 5.93
C CYS A 126 2.92 5.23 5.52
N GLY A 127 4.14 5.19 6.08
CA GLY A 127 5.09 4.11 5.85
C GLY A 127 4.56 2.76 6.34
N PHE A 128 4.03 2.71 7.56
CA PHE A 128 3.40 1.51 8.11
C PHE A 128 2.19 1.06 7.30
N LEU A 129 1.30 1.98 6.91
CA LEU A 129 0.13 1.65 6.09
C LEU A 129 0.55 1.08 4.73
N PHE A 130 1.53 1.71 4.08
CA PHE A 130 2.05 1.26 2.80
C PHE A 130 2.64 -0.15 2.90
N LEU A 131 3.52 -0.40 3.88
CA LEU A 131 4.11 -1.72 4.11
C LEU A 131 3.06 -2.78 4.47
N ALA A 132 2.07 -2.43 5.30
CA ALA A 132 0.97 -3.31 5.64
C ALA A 132 0.21 -3.79 4.38
N ILE A 133 -0.15 -2.85 3.51
CA ILE A 133 -0.86 -3.16 2.26
C ILE A 133 0.04 -3.93 1.30
N TRP A 134 1.33 -3.59 1.23
CA TRP A 134 2.29 -4.32 0.40
C TRP A 134 2.42 -5.80 0.82
N ILE A 135 2.51 -6.08 2.13
CA ILE A 135 2.53 -7.45 2.67
C ILE A 135 1.18 -8.14 2.39
N GLU A 136 0.06 -7.47 2.68
CA GLU A 136 -1.29 -8.01 2.44
C GLU A 136 -1.47 -8.42 0.97
N LYS A 137 -1.05 -7.58 0.02
CA LYS A 137 -1.23 -7.86 -1.41
C LYS A 137 -0.20 -8.84 -1.96
N GLY A 138 1.04 -8.80 -1.49
CA GLY A 138 2.06 -9.77 -1.91
C GLY A 138 1.81 -11.13 -1.27
N MET A 139 2.14 -11.24 0.01
CA MET A 139 2.12 -12.50 0.75
C MET A 139 0.70 -12.95 1.09
N GLY A 140 -0.17 -12.02 1.50
CA GLY A 140 -1.50 -12.35 2.00
C GLY A 140 -2.54 -12.66 0.94
N LEU A 141 -2.36 -12.14 -0.29
CA LEU A 141 -3.34 -12.31 -1.36
C LEU A 141 -2.88 -13.30 -2.42
N ILE A 142 -1.65 -13.18 -2.92
CA ILE A 142 -1.21 -13.97 -4.07
C ILE A 142 -0.95 -15.43 -3.67
N ILE A 143 -0.20 -15.65 -2.59
CA ILE A 143 0.25 -17.00 -2.23
C ILE A 143 -0.90 -17.94 -1.81
N PRO A 144 -1.86 -17.54 -0.95
CA PRO A 144 -2.99 -18.40 -0.59
C PRO A 144 -3.93 -18.68 -1.77
N GLY A 145 -3.84 -17.92 -2.86
CA GLY A 145 -4.57 -18.21 -4.10
C GLY A 145 -4.15 -19.53 -4.74
N PHE A 146 -2.92 -19.98 -4.50
CA PHE A 146 -2.34 -21.20 -5.05
C PHE A 146 -2.18 -22.31 -4.00
N ASN A 147 -2.44 -22.04 -2.72
CA ASN A 147 -2.20 -22.97 -1.62
C ASN A 147 -3.44 -23.04 -0.69
N PRO A 148 -4.00 -24.24 -0.41
CA PRO A 148 -3.62 -25.56 -0.93
C PRO A 148 -3.80 -25.69 -2.44
N SER A 149 -3.05 -26.59 -3.06
CA SER A 149 -3.20 -26.90 -4.49
C SER A 149 -4.56 -27.57 -4.75
N PRO A 150 -5.04 -27.64 -6.02
CA PRO A 150 -6.26 -28.37 -6.36
C PRO A 150 -6.23 -29.86 -5.99
N LEU A 151 -5.03 -30.44 -5.77
CA LEU A 151 -4.83 -31.81 -5.31
C LEU A 151 -4.75 -31.92 -3.78
N GLY A 152 -4.87 -30.80 -3.06
CA GLY A 152 -4.79 -30.74 -1.59
C GLY A 152 -3.37 -30.64 -1.03
N GLU A 153 -2.35 -30.51 -1.89
CA GLU A 153 -0.97 -30.35 -1.44
C GLU A 153 -0.76 -28.97 -0.83
N ILE A 154 -0.09 -28.93 0.32
CA ILE A 154 0.26 -27.69 1.01
C ILE A 154 1.76 -27.49 0.90
N VAL A 155 2.17 -26.40 0.26
CA VAL A 155 3.59 -26.05 0.12
C VAL A 155 3.87 -24.75 0.86
N ASP A 156 4.77 -24.80 1.84
CA ASP A 156 5.22 -23.59 2.52
C ASP A 156 5.99 -22.71 1.55
N TYR A 157 5.55 -21.46 1.42
CA TYR A 157 6.21 -20.46 0.60
C TYR A 157 7.10 -19.58 1.46
N SER A 158 8.35 -19.44 1.05
CA SER A 158 9.25 -18.41 1.55
C SER A 158 9.96 -17.77 0.35
N PRO A 159 10.06 -16.43 0.30
CA PRO A 159 10.74 -15.77 -0.81
C PRO A 159 12.21 -16.20 -0.88
N THR A 160 12.62 -16.68 -2.04
CA THR A 160 14.02 -16.95 -2.35
C THR A 160 14.81 -15.65 -2.45
N TRP A 161 16.15 -15.74 -2.32
CA TRP A 161 16.99 -14.57 -2.51
C TRP A 161 16.81 -13.94 -3.90
N VAL A 162 16.52 -14.76 -4.92
CA VAL A 162 16.30 -14.31 -6.30
C VAL A 162 15.03 -13.47 -6.40
N GLU A 163 13.92 -13.94 -5.82
CA GLU A 163 12.65 -13.18 -5.79
C GLU A 163 12.79 -11.86 -5.03
N ILE A 164 13.55 -11.86 -3.93
CA ILE A 164 13.86 -10.63 -3.18
C ILE A 164 14.68 -9.67 -4.05
N ALA A 165 15.73 -10.16 -4.73
CA ALA A 165 16.56 -9.34 -5.61
C ALA A 165 15.76 -8.73 -6.78
N ILE A 166 14.88 -9.51 -7.40
CA ILE A 166 13.96 -9.03 -8.46
C ILE A 166 13.02 -7.96 -7.90
N THR A 167 12.44 -8.20 -6.72
CA THR A 167 11.52 -7.26 -6.07
C THR A 167 12.21 -5.93 -5.79
N VAL A 168 13.43 -5.97 -5.22
CA VAL A 168 14.25 -4.77 -4.99
C VAL A 168 14.60 -4.09 -6.31
N GLY A 169 14.91 -4.85 -7.36
CA GLY A 169 15.17 -4.32 -8.70
C GLY A 169 13.97 -3.56 -9.30
N ILE A 170 12.75 -4.07 -9.13
CA ILE A 170 11.51 -3.41 -9.57
C ILE A 170 11.33 -2.09 -8.81
N TRP A 171 11.53 -2.09 -7.49
CA TRP A 171 11.48 -0.88 -6.66
C TRP A 171 12.53 0.16 -7.07
N ALA A 172 13.76 -0.28 -7.31
CA ALA A 172 14.84 0.58 -7.76
C ALA A 172 14.55 1.19 -9.14
N MET A 173 14.02 0.40 -10.08
CA MET A 173 13.60 0.88 -11.39
C MET A 173 12.48 1.92 -11.28
N GLY A 174 11.46 1.67 -10.46
CA GLY A 174 10.39 2.63 -10.21
C GLY A 174 10.90 3.94 -9.62
N ALA A 175 11.79 3.87 -8.62
CA ALA A 175 12.42 5.04 -8.02
C ALA A 175 13.31 5.81 -9.03
N PHE A 176 14.02 5.10 -9.91
CA PHE A 176 14.83 5.69 -10.97
C PHE A 176 13.96 6.46 -11.96
N VAL A 177 12.93 5.82 -12.52
CA VAL A 177 12.00 6.45 -13.47
C VAL A 177 11.34 7.67 -12.83
N PHE A 178 10.84 7.54 -11.60
CA PHE A 178 10.23 8.63 -10.86
C PHE A 178 11.19 9.81 -10.66
N THR A 179 12.45 9.53 -10.33
CA THR A 179 13.48 10.56 -10.14
C THR A 179 13.78 11.30 -11.45
N VAL A 180 13.88 10.59 -12.57
CA VAL A 180 14.09 11.21 -13.90
C VAL A 180 12.91 12.12 -14.25
N LEU A 181 11.67 11.66 -14.04
CA LEU A 181 10.47 12.45 -14.32
C LEU A 181 10.39 13.70 -13.45
N ILE A 182 10.66 13.60 -12.15
CA ILE A 182 10.65 14.74 -11.23
C ILE A 182 11.68 15.79 -11.60
N ARG A 183 12.88 15.36 -12.02
CA ARG A 183 13.94 16.28 -12.42
C ARG A 183 13.51 17.18 -13.58
N VAL A 184 12.66 16.68 -14.47
CA VAL A 184 12.06 17.44 -15.57
C VAL A 184 10.85 18.23 -15.11
N ALA A 185 10.00 17.66 -14.25
CA ALA A 185 8.76 18.30 -13.79
C ALA A 185 9.01 19.54 -12.92
N ILE A 186 9.99 19.52 -12.01
CA ILE A 186 10.22 20.62 -11.06
C ILE A 186 10.51 21.97 -11.75
N PRO A 187 11.45 22.08 -12.71
CA PRO A 187 11.69 23.34 -13.41
C PRO A 187 10.46 23.86 -14.18
N ILE A 188 9.61 22.96 -14.69
CA ILE A 188 8.37 23.31 -15.38
C ILE A 188 7.37 23.91 -14.39
N GLU A 189 7.15 23.25 -13.26
CA GLU A 189 6.24 23.71 -12.20
C GLU A 189 6.71 25.03 -11.55
N LEU A 190 8.02 25.26 -11.48
CA LEU A 190 8.59 26.53 -11.02
C LEU A 190 8.54 27.65 -12.08
N GLY A 191 8.07 27.36 -13.30
CA GLY A 191 7.99 28.33 -14.39
C GLY A 191 9.33 28.68 -15.05
N GLN A 192 10.41 27.95 -14.74
CA GLN A 192 11.76 28.17 -15.31
C GLN A 192 11.87 27.65 -16.75
N SER A 193 11.06 26.63 -17.10
CA SER A 193 10.91 26.12 -18.46
C SER A 193 9.49 26.35 -18.96
N ARG A 194 9.18 27.59 -19.38
CA ARG A 194 7.97 27.90 -20.15
C ARG A 194 8.31 28.09 -21.63
N TYR A 195 7.45 27.58 -22.50
CA TYR A 195 7.50 27.91 -23.92
C TYR A 195 7.24 29.41 -24.08
N VAL A 196 8.24 30.15 -24.56
CA VAL A 196 8.10 31.56 -24.89
C VAL A 196 7.33 31.64 -26.21
N THR A 197 6.06 32.07 -26.16
CA THR A 197 5.31 32.38 -27.37
C THR A 197 5.98 33.55 -28.10
N PRO A 198 6.28 33.44 -29.41
CA PRO A 198 6.99 34.49 -30.16
C PRO A 198 6.32 35.88 -30.20
N ASN A 199 5.04 35.99 -29.81
CA ASN A 199 4.24 37.23 -29.87
C ASN A 199 3.62 37.63 -28.52
N ALA A 200 4.20 37.23 -27.38
CA ALA A 200 3.79 37.84 -26.12
C ALA A 200 4.50 39.19 -25.99
N ASP A 201 3.76 40.26 -26.27
CA ASP A 201 4.21 41.64 -26.13
C ASP A 201 4.92 41.85 -24.79
N VAL A 202 6.16 42.34 -24.90
CA VAL A 202 6.98 42.79 -23.78
C VAL A 202 6.42 44.15 -23.35
N PRO A 203 5.95 44.33 -22.09
CA PRO A 203 5.80 45.67 -21.54
C PRO A 203 7.16 46.31 -21.26
#